data_AF-J3MYV4-F1
#
_entry.id   AF-J3MYV4-F1
#
_cell.length_a   1.000
_cell.length_b   1.000
_cell.length_c   1.000
_cell.angle_alpha   90.00
_cell.angle_beta   90.00
_cell.angle_gamma   90.00
#
_symmetry.space_group_name_H-M   'P 1'
#
loop_
_entity.id
_entity.type
_entity.pdbx_description
1 polymer ?
#
loop_
_entity_poly.entity_id
_entity_poly.type
_entity_poly.pdbx_seq_one_letter_code
_entity_poly.pdbx_strand_id
1 'polypeptide(L)'
;MHEQHPRTLACNVAALAEFGYLKDFPELLFRLILGADVRKLAKDKAAADKIRKAMERTIVAGRKRSRGHALGRGGIVGPMAFKPLLSDFVSAALSKTKSKPKAETSSSNRDARMDIEEPEVAAQPVAMDVDVDGEKKEVDAKPEKKKVSKKARKMGKLAVQSLEKYYGDHAYRFLFDCVAEFFAQLLASDLEQLAPGVKRRKIGLAAKWCPTPGSSLDQTTLLCEAIASRLFPRDSSPDYAQLSEEHYAYTVLRRLRREALVPLRDVLQLPEVYMSAGRWAELPYTRVASVAMRRYKALFKKHDEERFGKYLADVEEGKAKIAAGALLPHEIAASAMRGGLEDHVSELQWRRMVDDLRAKGSLRNCIAVCDVSGSMTGTPMEVCVALGVLTSELSEKPWAGRVITFSRTPQIHTIKGKTLTEKLRFVQEMDWGMNTNFQAVFDRILRTAVDGQLPPEKMIRTVFVFSDMEFDQASASRHWETDYEAICRKFMAAGYGDVVPQIVFWNLRDSTSTPVTSTQPGVAMVSGFSKNLLKIFLQNDGVVNPEAVMEAAIAGEEYQKLVVFD
;
A
#
# COMPACT_ATOMS: atom_id res chain seq x y z
N MET A 1 1.28 -18.17 4.37
CA MET A 1 2.58 -18.22 5.08
C MET A 1 2.44 -18.28 6.60
N HIS A 2 2.06 -17.22 7.33
CA HIS A 2 2.01 -17.33 8.80
C HIS A 2 1.05 -18.44 9.31
N GLU A 3 -0.11 -18.60 8.68
CA GLU A 3 -1.11 -19.61 9.06
C GLU A 3 -0.68 -21.06 8.74
N GLN A 4 0.27 -21.25 7.81
CA GLN A 4 0.62 -22.57 7.27
C GLN A 4 2.07 -22.96 7.60
N HIS A 5 3.00 -22.01 7.54
CA HIS A 5 4.44 -22.16 7.79
C HIS A 5 4.99 -20.99 8.63
N PRO A 6 4.57 -20.87 9.91
CA PRO A 6 4.98 -19.76 10.77
C PRO A 6 6.49 -19.77 11.09
N ARG A 7 7.10 -20.95 11.21
CA ARG A 7 8.54 -21.11 11.45
C ARG A 7 9.35 -20.63 10.26
N THR A 8 8.97 -21.04 9.05
CA THR A 8 9.57 -20.53 7.80
C THR A 8 9.55 -19.02 7.75
N LEU A 9 8.42 -18.38 8.08
CA LEU A 9 8.35 -16.92 8.09
C LEU A 9 9.29 -16.27 9.13
N ALA A 10 9.33 -16.81 10.35
CA ALA A 10 10.13 -16.25 11.44
C ALA A 10 11.64 -16.44 11.22
N CYS A 11 12.08 -17.61 10.76
CA CYS A 11 13.50 -17.89 10.53
C CYS A 11 14.06 -17.13 9.32
N ASN A 12 13.22 -16.74 8.36
CA ASN A 12 13.64 -15.98 7.18
C ASN A 12 13.51 -14.45 7.33
N VAL A 13 13.28 -13.92 8.55
CA VAL A 13 13.16 -12.45 8.76
C VAL A 13 14.37 -11.68 8.21
N ALA A 14 15.59 -12.19 8.41
CA ALA A 14 16.81 -11.56 7.90
C ALA A 14 16.84 -11.54 6.36
N ALA A 15 16.58 -12.69 5.72
CA ALA A 15 16.52 -12.80 4.27
C ALA A 15 15.42 -11.91 3.66
N LEU A 16 14.21 -11.92 4.25
CA LEU A 16 13.09 -11.07 3.85
C LEU A 16 13.41 -9.57 3.94
N ALA A 17 14.24 -9.17 4.90
CA ALA A 17 14.68 -7.78 5.01
C ALA A 17 15.59 -7.36 3.85
N GLU A 18 16.47 -8.25 3.38
CA GLU A 18 17.32 -8.00 2.20
C GLU A 18 16.49 -7.79 0.93
N PHE A 19 15.38 -8.52 0.80
CA PHE A 19 14.39 -8.32 -0.27
C PHE A 19 13.60 -7.00 -0.15
N GLY A 20 13.84 -6.19 0.89
CA GLY A 20 13.21 -4.89 1.09
C GLY A 20 11.89 -4.92 1.85
N TYR A 21 11.54 -6.05 2.48
CA TYR A 21 10.32 -6.20 3.30
C TYR A 21 10.49 -5.74 4.76
N LEU A 22 11.62 -5.13 5.12
CA LEU A 22 11.86 -4.60 6.47
C LEU A 22 10.74 -3.65 6.95
N LYS A 23 10.16 -2.88 6.03
CA LYS A 23 9.03 -1.96 6.29
C LYS A 23 7.72 -2.68 6.65
N ASP A 24 7.59 -3.93 6.22
CA ASP A 24 6.35 -4.68 6.26
C ASP A 24 6.21 -5.48 7.57
N PHE A 25 7.30 -5.75 8.30
CA PHE A 25 7.24 -6.50 9.56
C PHE A 25 6.36 -5.85 10.65
N PRO A 26 6.43 -4.53 10.93
CA PRO A 26 5.53 -3.92 11.90
C PRO A 26 4.05 -3.98 11.47
N GLU A 27 3.80 -3.87 10.16
CA GLU A 27 2.45 -3.97 9.58
C GLU A 27 1.93 -5.42 9.61
N LEU A 28 2.80 -6.39 9.41
CA LEU A 28 2.50 -7.82 9.50
C LEU A 28 2.05 -8.18 10.92
N LEU A 29 2.84 -7.81 11.94
CA LEU A 29 2.49 -8.03 13.35
C LEU A 29 1.16 -7.34 13.70
N PHE A 30 0.97 -6.11 13.24
CA PHE A 30 -0.29 -5.36 13.43
C PHE A 30 -1.51 -6.11 12.84
N ARG A 31 -1.38 -6.68 11.64
CA ARG A 31 -2.45 -7.46 11.00
C ARG A 31 -2.70 -8.80 11.67
N LEU A 32 -1.67 -9.44 12.23
CA LEU A 32 -1.83 -10.69 12.98
C LEU A 32 -2.60 -10.48 14.30
N ILE A 33 -2.52 -9.30 14.90
CA ILE A 33 -3.29 -8.95 16.12
C ILE A 33 -4.73 -8.59 15.78
N LEU A 34 -4.95 -7.73 14.79
CA LEU A 34 -6.27 -7.13 14.53
C LEU A 34 -7.07 -7.82 13.42
N GLY A 35 -6.43 -8.63 12.58
CA GLY A 35 -7.00 -9.28 11.39
C GLY A 35 -6.42 -8.76 10.07
N ALA A 36 -6.44 -9.61 9.03
CA ALA A 36 -5.87 -9.32 7.71
C ALA A 36 -6.51 -8.10 7.03
N ASP A 37 -7.83 -7.91 7.20
CA ASP A 37 -8.61 -6.89 6.50
C ASP A 37 -8.70 -5.54 7.22
N VAL A 38 -8.02 -5.35 8.34
CA VAL A 38 -8.16 -4.17 9.20
C VAL A 38 -7.91 -2.86 8.45
N ARG A 39 -6.93 -2.86 7.53
CA ARG A 39 -6.63 -1.68 6.71
C ARG A 39 -7.71 -1.40 5.67
N LYS A 40 -8.32 -2.44 5.11
CA LYS A 40 -9.44 -2.32 4.14
C LYS A 40 -10.66 -1.75 4.84
N LEU A 41 -11.06 -2.36 5.95
CA LEU A 41 -12.18 -1.90 6.79
C LEU A 41 -11.98 -0.45 7.27
N ALA A 42 -10.76 -0.07 7.67
CA ALA A 42 -10.44 1.29 8.07
C ALA A 42 -10.56 2.31 6.91
N LYS A 43 -10.12 1.93 5.70
CA LYS A 43 -10.26 2.76 4.50
C LYS A 43 -11.73 2.93 4.11
N ASP A 44 -12.50 1.85 4.11
CA ASP A 44 -13.93 1.87 3.76
C ASP A 44 -14.71 2.75 4.73
N LYS A 45 -14.41 2.63 6.04
CA LYS A 45 -14.99 3.50 7.06
C LYS A 45 -14.61 4.96 6.87
N ALA A 46 -13.35 5.26 6.55
CA ALA A 46 -12.90 6.62 6.29
C ALA A 46 -13.54 7.22 5.01
N ALA A 47 -13.71 6.41 3.96
CA ALA A 47 -14.41 6.79 2.74
C ALA A 47 -15.89 7.09 3.03
N ALA A 48 -16.56 6.21 3.77
CA ALA A 48 -17.94 6.41 4.22
C ALA A 48 -18.09 7.69 5.07
N ASP A 49 -17.16 7.93 6.01
CA ASP A 49 -17.15 9.16 6.81
C ASP A 49 -16.91 10.42 5.96
N LYS A 50 -16.08 10.33 4.91
CA LYS A 50 -15.85 11.43 3.96
C LYS A 50 -17.11 11.73 3.15
N ILE A 51 -17.80 10.70 2.67
CA ILE A 51 -19.09 10.82 1.97
C ILE A 51 -20.14 11.44 2.90
N ARG A 52 -20.25 10.94 4.14
CA ARG A 52 -21.16 11.48 5.15
C ARG A 52 -20.88 12.96 5.43
N LYS A 53 -19.63 13.35 5.65
CA LYS A 53 -19.24 14.76 5.87
C LYS A 53 -19.51 15.63 4.64
N ALA A 54 -19.31 15.10 3.42
CA ALA A 54 -19.65 15.83 2.20
C ALA A 54 -21.17 16.05 2.11
N MET A 55 -21.97 15.03 2.40
CA MET A 55 -23.43 15.12 2.43
C MET A 55 -23.92 16.11 3.51
N GLU A 56 -23.35 16.07 4.73
CA GLU A 56 -23.63 17.04 5.79
C GLU A 56 -23.30 18.48 5.34
N ARG A 57 -22.17 18.70 4.65
CA ARG A 57 -21.80 20.01 4.10
C ARG A 57 -22.77 20.48 3.02
N THR A 58 -23.21 19.59 2.13
CA THR A 58 -24.21 19.91 1.10
C THR A 58 -25.56 20.25 1.72
N ILE A 59 -25.99 19.53 2.76
CA ILE A 59 -27.22 19.82 3.51
C ILE A 59 -27.12 21.17 4.22
N VAL A 60 -25.98 21.47 4.86
CA VAL A 60 -25.72 22.75 5.52
C VAL A 60 -25.68 23.90 4.50
N ALA A 61 -25.08 23.70 3.33
CA ALA A 61 -25.06 24.68 2.24
C ALA A 61 -26.47 24.92 1.67
N GLY A 62 -27.28 23.88 1.52
CA GLY A 62 -28.69 23.96 1.13
C GLY A 62 -29.55 24.74 2.14
N ARG A 63 -29.33 24.52 3.44
CA ARG A 63 -30.00 25.27 4.53
C ARG A 63 -29.58 26.75 4.60
N LYS A 64 -28.34 27.09 4.23
CA LYS A 64 -27.89 28.48 4.11
C LYS A 64 -28.53 29.19 2.90
N ARG A 65 -28.68 28.49 1.77
CA ARG A 65 -29.39 29.01 0.58
C ARG A 65 -30.88 29.22 0.84
N SER A 66 -31.55 28.34 1.58
CA SER A 66 -32.97 28.52 1.91
C SER A 66 -33.24 29.66 2.91
N ARG A 67 -32.31 29.94 3.84
CA ARG A 67 -32.41 31.10 4.74
C ARG A 67 -32.13 32.44 4.05
N GLY A 68 -31.35 32.46 2.96
CA GLY A 68 -31.14 33.66 2.14
C GLY A 68 -32.36 34.08 1.31
N HIS A 69 -33.27 33.15 0.99
CA HIS A 69 -34.50 33.43 0.25
C HIS A 69 -35.71 33.79 1.13
N ALA A 70 -35.61 33.66 2.46
CA ALA A 70 -36.72 33.90 3.37
C ALA A 70 -36.84 35.36 3.89
N LEU A 71 -35.99 36.29 3.42
CA LEU A 71 -36.03 37.72 3.79
C LEU A 71 -36.66 38.60 2.70
N GLY A 72 -37.66 38.09 2.00
CA GLY A 72 -38.33 38.82 0.92
C GLY A 72 -39.76 38.37 0.67
N ARG A 73 -40.65 38.51 1.65
CA ARG A 73 -42.10 38.81 1.50
C ARG A 73 -42.76 38.82 2.88
N GLY A 74 -43.52 39.88 3.14
CA GLY A 74 -44.07 40.21 4.46
C GLY A 74 -45.30 39.40 4.87
N GLY A 75 -45.56 39.45 6.19
CA GLY A 75 -46.88 39.36 6.82
C GLY A 75 -47.53 37.98 6.93
N ILE A 76 -47.44 37.37 8.11
CA ILE A 76 -48.55 37.08 9.05
C ILE A 76 -47.94 36.37 10.28
N VAL A 77 -48.25 36.89 11.46
CA VAL A 77 -47.79 36.39 12.76
C VAL A 77 -48.62 35.15 13.14
N GLY A 78 -47.94 34.03 13.39
CA GLY A 78 -48.49 32.79 13.96
C GLY A 78 -47.46 32.17 14.93
N PRO A 79 -47.89 31.45 15.98
CA PRO A 79 -47.10 31.31 17.21
C PRO A 79 -45.84 30.46 17.03
N MET A 80 -44.78 30.85 17.74
CA MET A 80 -43.47 30.19 17.76
C MET A 80 -43.59 28.70 18.14
N ALA A 81 -43.17 27.81 17.25
CA ALA A 81 -42.88 26.43 17.60
C ALA A 81 -41.62 26.39 18.49
N PHE A 82 -41.79 25.92 19.72
CA PHE A 82 -40.74 25.71 20.71
C PHE A 82 -39.63 24.77 20.20
N LYS A 83 -38.38 25.04 20.60
CA LYS A 83 -37.25 24.10 20.46
C LYS A 83 -37.55 22.84 21.28
N PRO A 84 -37.21 21.63 20.80
CA PRO A 84 -37.44 20.39 21.55
C PRO A 84 -36.67 20.42 22.86
N LEU A 85 -37.35 20.05 23.95
CA LEU A 85 -36.80 19.95 25.30
C LEU A 85 -36.15 18.58 25.51
N LEU A 86 -35.26 18.49 26.50
CA LEU A 86 -34.50 17.27 26.85
C LEU A 86 -35.40 16.03 27.12
N SER A 87 -36.68 16.26 27.44
CA SER A 87 -37.72 15.24 27.65
C SER A 87 -38.12 14.50 26.36
N ASP A 88 -38.03 15.15 25.19
CA ASP A 88 -38.46 14.57 23.91
C ASP A 88 -37.48 13.50 23.41
N PHE A 89 -36.22 13.58 23.84
CA PHE A 89 -35.19 12.58 23.57
C PHE A 89 -35.31 11.32 24.44
N VAL A 90 -35.90 11.43 25.64
CA VAL A 90 -36.09 10.30 26.56
C VAL A 90 -37.23 9.40 26.09
N SER A 91 -38.32 9.98 25.55
CA SER A 91 -39.45 9.22 24.98
C SER A 91 -39.10 8.49 23.67
N ALA A 92 -38.15 8.99 22.88
CA ALA A 92 -37.62 8.30 21.70
C ALA A 92 -36.65 7.15 22.05
N ALA A 93 -35.97 7.22 23.20
CA ALA A 93 -35.06 6.16 23.67
C ALA A 93 -35.80 4.96 24.30
N LEU A 94 -37.00 5.18 24.86
CA LEU A 94 -37.81 4.14 25.49
C LEU A 94 -38.76 3.39 24.53
N SER A 95 -38.86 3.80 23.26
CA SER A 95 -39.80 3.22 22.28
C SER A 95 -39.19 2.13 21.36
N LYS A 96 -37.95 1.68 21.61
CA LYS A 96 -37.34 0.53 20.93
C LYS A 96 -37.03 -0.63 21.88
N THR A 97 -38.06 -1.14 22.53
CA THR A 97 -38.09 -2.52 23.03
C THR A 97 -39.45 -3.12 22.71
N LYS A 98 -39.55 -3.79 21.55
CA LYS A 98 -40.60 -4.78 21.27
C LYS A 98 -39.95 -6.00 20.62
N SER A 99 -39.52 -6.94 21.45
CA SER A 99 -39.61 -8.36 21.13
C SER A 99 -41.09 -8.77 21.19
N LYS A 100 -41.57 -9.47 20.16
CA LYS A 100 -42.91 -10.07 20.09
C LYS A 100 -43.11 -11.09 21.21
N PRO A 101 -44.32 -11.19 21.80
CA PRO A 101 -44.84 -12.44 22.34
C PRO A 101 -46.20 -12.80 21.70
N LYS A 102 -46.48 -14.11 21.59
CA LYS A 102 -47.78 -14.79 21.46
C LYS A 102 -47.49 -16.30 21.46
N ALA A 103 -48.21 -17.22 22.10
CA ALA A 103 -49.32 -17.21 23.04
C ALA A 103 -49.48 -18.66 23.61
N GLU A 104 -49.93 -18.79 24.87
CA GLU A 104 -50.79 -19.82 25.53
C GLU A 104 -50.46 -21.33 25.35
N THR A 105 -50.62 -22.26 26.31
CA THR A 105 -51.63 -22.44 27.38
C THR A 105 -51.20 -23.51 28.42
N SER A 106 -51.83 -23.45 29.60
CA SER A 106 -52.22 -24.52 30.55
C SER A 106 -51.26 -25.15 31.60
N SER A 107 -51.68 -24.92 32.85
CA SER A 107 -51.95 -25.85 33.96
C SER A 107 -50.89 -26.23 35.02
N SER A 108 -51.36 -26.04 36.26
CA SER A 108 -51.16 -26.78 37.52
C SER A 108 -49.94 -26.53 38.41
N ASN A 109 -50.20 -25.81 39.51
CA ASN A 109 -50.02 -26.20 40.93
C ASN A 109 -48.83 -27.10 41.32
N ARG A 110 -47.98 -26.61 42.25
CA ARG A 110 -47.91 -27.04 43.66
C ARG A 110 -46.72 -26.40 44.42
N ASP A 111 -47.07 -25.70 45.49
CA ASP A 111 -46.57 -25.72 46.88
C ASP A 111 -45.08 -25.92 47.29
N ALA A 112 -44.77 -25.20 48.38
CA ALA A 112 -43.84 -25.43 49.49
C ALA A 112 -42.36 -25.05 49.28
N ARG A 113 -41.87 -23.94 49.89
CA ARG A 113 -41.38 -23.78 51.29
C ARG A 113 -40.12 -24.60 51.60
N MET A 114 -38.98 -23.95 51.87
CA MET A 114 -38.46 -23.72 53.24
C MET A 114 -37.06 -23.07 53.21
N ASP A 115 -36.92 -22.07 54.09
CA ASP A 115 -35.71 -21.38 54.54
C ASP A 115 -34.70 -22.35 55.21
N ILE A 116 -33.45 -21.89 55.42
CA ILE A 116 -32.78 -21.78 56.74
C ILE A 116 -31.24 -21.56 56.63
N GLU A 117 -30.84 -20.41 57.19
CA GLU A 117 -29.68 -20.09 58.08
C GLU A 117 -28.20 -20.20 57.64
N GLU A 118 -27.54 -19.02 57.65
CA GLU A 118 -26.18 -18.80 58.19
C GLU A 118 -26.19 -18.91 59.72
N PRO A 119 -25.05 -19.23 60.36
CA PRO A 119 -24.32 -18.24 61.21
C PRO A 119 -22.78 -18.51 61.22
N GLU A 120 -21.83 -17.80 61.84
CA GLU A 120 -21.69 -16.58 62.65
C GLU A 120 -20.19 -16.21 62.79
N VAL A 121 -19.94 -15.11 63.52
CA VAL A 121 -18.77 -14.23 63.70
C VAL A 121 -17.75 -14.67 64.80
N ALA A 122 -16.48 -14.22 64.72
CA ALA A 122 -15.59 -13.77 65.83
C ALA A 122 -14.12 -13.64 65.35
N ALA A 123 -13.19 -12.77 65.76
CA ALA A 123 -13.12 -11.64 66.71
C ALA A 123 -11.79 -10.86 66.46
N GLN A 124 -11.70 -9.59 66.87
CA GLN A 124 -10.45 -8.81 67.03
C GLN A 124 -10.03 -8.78 68.52
N PRO A 125 -8.80 -8.31 68.83
CA PRO A 125 -8.66 -7.32 69.91
C PRO A 125 -7.68 -6.15 69.65
N VAL A 126 -8.21 -4.94 69.90
CA VAL A 126 -7.81 -3.79 70.75
C VAL A 126 -6.32 -3.39 70.97
N ALA A 127 -6.13 -2.06 70.99
CA ALA A 127 -4.96 -1.17 71.05
C ALA A 127 -4.36 -0.86 72.44
N MET A 128 -3.24 -0.10 72.47
CA MET A 128 -2.86 0.86 73.55
C MET A 128 -2.09 2.08 72.99
N ASP A 129 -2.37 3.23 73.61
CA ASP A 129 -2.17 4.64 73.23
C ASP A 129 -0.77 5.26 73.46
N VAL A 130 -0.51 6.47 72.93
CA VAL A 130 -0.44 7.78 73.67
C VAL A 130 -0.11 8.96 72.71
N ASP A 131 -0.90 10.03 72.82
CA ASP A 131 -0.89 11.34 72.14
C ASP A 131 0.26 12.30 72.52
N VAL A 132 0.62 13.24 71.61
CA VAL A 132 0.78 14.70 71.89
C VAL A 132 0.53 15.54 70.61
N ASP A 133 -0.27 16.59 70.77
CA ASP A 133 -0.89 17.53 69.81
C ASP A 133 0.01 18.43 68.94
N GLY A 134 -0.57 18.91 67.83
CA GLY A 134 -0.07 20.07 67.06
C GLY A 134 -0.71 20.30 65.68
N GLU A 135 -2.01 20.66 65.66
CA GLU A 135 -2.77 21.36 64.59
C GLU A 135 -2.56 20.99 63.10
N LYS A 136 -3.46 20.15 62.57
CA LYS A 136 -3.75 20.03 61.12
C LYS A 136 -5.06 20.72 60.79
N LYS A 137 -5.02 21.71 59.89
CA LYS A 137 -6.19 22.14 59.11
C LYS A 137 -6.62 20.99 58.20
N GLU A 138 -7.79 20.42 58.47
CA GLU A 138 -8.50 19.53 57.54
C GLU A 138 -8.77 20.26 56.22
N VAL A 139 -8.23 19.72 55.14
CA VAL A 139 -8.79 19.91 53.81
C VAL A 139 -9.18 18.52 53.33
N ASP A 140 -10.47 18.24 53.36
CA ASP A 140 -11.10 17.06 52.79
C ASP A 140 -10.74 16.92 51.30
N ALA A 141 -9.65 16.20 51.00
CA ALA A 141 -9.29 15.80 49.65
C ALA A 141 -9.81 14.39 49.39
N LYS A 142 -11.06 14.27 48.93
CA LYS A 142 -11.54 13.06 48.25
C LYS A 142 -10.53 12.67 47.16
N PRO A 143 -10.16 11.38 46.99
CA PRO A 143 -9.34 10.96 45.87
C PRO A 143 -10.14 11.16 44.58
N GLU A 144 -9.83 12.23 43.85
CA GLU A 144 -10.37 12.43 42.51
C GLU A 144 -9.96 11.26 41.63
N LYS A 145 -10.90 10.34 41.37
CA LYS A 145 -10.76 9.35 40.30
C LYS A 145 -10.63 10.09 38.98
N LYS A 146 -9.38 10.38 38.55
CA LYS A 146 -9.08 10.94 37.23
C LYS A 146 -9.83 10.12 36.18
N LYS A 147 -10.85 10.73 35.54
CA LYS A 147 -11.61 10.09 34.46
C LYS A 147 -10.63 9.73 33.33
N VAL A 148 -10.28 8.45 33.22
CA VAL A 148 -9.42 7.93 32.14
C VAL A 148 -10.00 8.36 30.80
N SER A 149 -9.21 9.09 30.01
CA SER A 149 -9.61 9.59 28.69
C SER A 149 -10.09 8.44 27.80
N LYS A 150 -11.08 8.71 26.93
CA LYS A 150 -11.54 7.75 25.90
C LYS A 150 -10.37 7.19 25.07
N LYS A 151 -9.32 8.00 24.85
CA LYS A 151 -8.10 7.59 24.16
C LYS A 151 -7.30 6.58 24.97
N ALA A 152 -7.08 6.82 26.26
CA ALA A 152 -6.36 5.92 27.14
C ALA A 152 -7.08 4.58 27.32
N ARG A 153 -8.42 4.58 27.43
CA ARG A 153 -9.22 3.33 27.43
C ARG A 153 -9.05 2.52 26.15
N LYS A 154 -9.02 3.18 25.00
CA LYS A 154 -8.78 2.52 23.71
C LYS A 154 -7.38 1.92 23.63
N MET A 155 -6.37 2.64 24.10
CA MET A 155 -4.99 2.17 24.14
C MET A 155 -4.85 0.94 25.06
N GLY A 156 -5.45 0.98 26.25
CA GLY A 156 -5.44 -0.17 27.16
C GLY A 156 -6.06 -1.42 26.52
N LYS A 157 -7.17 -1.29 25.80
CA LYS A 157 -7.78 -2.43 25.09
C LYS A 157 -6.86 -3.03 24.01
N LEU A 158 -6.16 -2.18 23.25
CA LEU A 158 -5.22 -2.64 22.22
C LEU A 158 -4.00 -3.34 22.84
N ALA A 159 -3.48 -2.79 23.94
CA ALA A 159 -2.37 -3.41 24.66
C ALA A 159 -2.74 -4.78 25.23
N VAL A 160 -3.93 -4.90 25.84
CA VAL A 160 -4.44 -6.20 26.33
C VAL A 160 -4.56 -7.20 25.18
N GLN A 161 -5.17 -6.81 24.05
CA GLN A 161 -5.30 -7.68 22.88
C GLN A 161 -3.92 -8.13 22.33
N SER A 162 -2.93 -7.23 22.35
CA SER A 162 -1.55 -7.56 21.97
C SER A 162 -0.94 -8.61 22.89
N LEU A 163 -1.12 -8.47 24.20
CA LEU A 163 -0.59 -9.40 25.20
C LEU A 163 -1.32 -10.75 25.15
N GLU A 164 -2.64 -10.75 25.00
CA GLU A 164 -3.44 -11.97 24.78
C GLU A 164 -2.94 -12.75 23.56
N LYS A 165 -2.64 -12.05 22.45
CA LYS A 165 -2.07 -12.69 21.25
C LYS A 165 -0.65 -13.18 21.48
N TYR A 166 0.19 -12.42 22.19
CA TYR A 166 1.57 -12.78 22.50
C TYR A 166 1.68 -14.03 23.39
N TYR A 167 0.86 -14.12 24.43
CA TYR A 167 0.87 -15.26 25.35
C TYR A 167 0.01 -16.43 24.88
N GLY A 168 -1.02 -16.18 24.06
CA GLY A 168 -1.94 -17.20 23.57
C GLY A 168 -1.48 -17.93 22.31
N ASP A 169 -0.55 -17.37 21.53
CA ASP A 169 -0.10 -17.94 20.25
C ASP A 169 1.43 -18.03 20.19
N HIS A 170 1.95 -19.25 20.33
CA HIS A 170 3.39 -19.54 20.29
C HIS A 170 4.04 -19.19 18.95
N ALA A 171 3.32 -19.34 17.84
CA ALA A 171 3.84 -19.04 16.50
C ALA A 171 3.97 -17.53 16.30
N TYR A 172 2.97 -16.77 16.74
CA TYR A 172 3.03 -15.32 16.77
C TYR A 172 4.15 -14.83 17.70
N ARG A 173 4.27 -15.40 18.91
CA ARG A 173 5.31 -15.05 19.89
C ARG A 173 6.71 -15.20 19.29
N PHE A 174 6.97 -16.34 18.67
CA PHE A 174 8.25 -16.62 18.03
C PHE A 174 8.56 -15.63 16.91
N LEU A 175 7.60 -15.36 16.02
CA LEU A 175 7.77 -14.35 14.97
C LEU A 175 8.03 -12.94 15.55
N PHE A 176 7.27 -12.55 16.58
CA PHE A 176 7.42 -11.27 17.25
C PHE A 176 8.82 -11.11 17.84
N ASP A 177 9.31 -12.12 18.54
CA ASP A 177 10.64 -12.11 19.15
C ASP A 177 11.74 -12.05 18.09
N CYS A 178 11.63 -12.81 17.01
CA CYS A 178 12.57 -12.73 15.87
C CYS A 178 12.59 -11.34 15.24
N VAL A 179 11.42 -10.72 15.03
CA VAL A 179 11.33 -9.37 14.46
C VAL A 179 11.94 -8.33 15.42
N ALA A 180 11.61 -8.39 16.71
CA ALA A 180 12.13 -7.47 17.71
C ALA A 180 13.66 -7.57 17.86
N GLU A 181 14.18 -8.80 17.90
CA GLU A 181 15.62 -9.09 17.93
C GLU A 181 16.32 -8.56 16.69
N PHE A 182 15.78 -8.83 15.51
CA PHE A 182 16.36 -8.37 14.26
C PHE A 182 16.41 -6.84 14.16
N PHE A 183 15.35 -6.12 14.58
CA PHE A 183 15.38 -4.66 14.65
C PHE A 183 16.42 -4.15 15.65
N ALA A 184 16.54 -4.78 16.82
CA ALA A 184 17.53 -4.39 17.83
C ALA A 184 18.96 -4.54 17.29
N GLN A 185 19.27 -5.67 16.63
CA GLN A 185 20.58 -5.93 16.01
C GLN A 185 20.91 -4.92 14.91
N LEU A 186 19.94 -4.61 14.03
CA LEU A 186 20.14 -3.61 12.97
C LEU A 186 20.38 -2.20 13.55
N LEU A 187 19.62 -1.80 14.57
CA LEU A 187 19.80 -0.50 15.23
C LEU A 187 21.12 -0.42 15.99
N ALA A 188 21.55 -1.50 16.64
CA ALA A 188 22.86 -1.57 17.30
C ALA A 188 24.00 -1.39 16.27
N SER A 189 23.96 -2.13 15.16
CA SER A 189 24.96 -1.99 14.09
C SER A 189 24.96 -0.59 13.46
N ASP A 190 23.78 0.00 13.24
CA ASP A 190 23.65 1.37 12.72
C ASP A 190 24.23 2.40 13.69
N LEU A 191 24.07 2.19 15.01
CA LEU A 191 24.66 3.04 16.05
C LEU A 191 26.18 2.91 16.15
N GLU A 192 26.72 1.71 16.05
CA GLU A 192 28.16 1.46 15.99
C GLU A 192 28.80 2.16 14.78
N GLN A 193 28.13 2.12 13.63
CA GLN A 193 28.58 2.81 12.41
C GLN A 193 28.49 4.34 12.52
N LEU A 194 27.65 4.86 13.42
CA LEU A 194 27.53 6.28 13.71
C LEU A 194 28.59 6.78 14.72
N ALA A 195 29.24 5.88 15.45
CA ALA A 195 30.22 6.23 16.48
C ALA A 195 31.43 7.02 15.91
N PRO A 196 31.94 8.02 16.65
CA PRO A 196 33.07 8.84 16.20
C PRO A 196 34.33 7.97 16.01
N GLY A 197 34.97 8.05 14.84
CA GLY A 197 36.21 7.34 14.53
C GLY A 197 36.04 6.10 13.64
N VAL A 198 34.82 5.62 13.40
CA VAL A 198 34.55 4.52 12.46
C VAL A 198 34.42 5.08 11.03
N LYS A 199 35.01 4.40 10.03
CA LYS A 199 34.76 4.71 8.61
C LYS A 199 33.25 4.55 8.37
N ARG A 200 32.54 5.67 8.22
CA ARG A 200 31.08 5.71 8.00
C ARG A 200 30.69 4.78 6.86
N ARG A 201 30.16 3.60 7.19
CA ARG A 201 29.44 2.74 6.24
C ARG A 201 28.04 3.33 6.03
N LYS A 202 27.36 2.82 5.01
CA LYS A 202 26.00 3.25 4.67
C LYS A 202 25.03 2.78 5.76
N ILE A 203 24.60 3.71 6.61
CA ILE A 203 23.57 3.46 7.64
C ILE A 203 22.33 2.83 7.00
N GLY A 204 21.79 1.80 7.64
CA GLY A 204 20.60 1.10 7.23
C GLY A 204 19.32 1.93 7.31
N LEU A 205 18.22 1.34 6.84
CA LEU A 205 16.88 1.94 6.94
C LEU A 205 16.12 1.47 8.20
N ALA A 206 16.78 0.79 9.14
CA ALA A 206 16.14 0.25 10.33
C ALA A 206 15.47 1.34 11.18
N ALA A 207 16.16 2.45 11.42
CA ALA A 207 15.59 3.59 12.16
C ALA A 207 14.38 4.26 11.45
N LYS A 208 14.30 4.15 10.12
CA LYS A 208 13.16 4.64 9.33
C LYS A 208 11.92 3.78 9.54
N TRP A 209 12.09 2.46 9.58
CA TRP A 209 11.00 1.49 9.63
C TRP A 209 10.63 1.04 11.04
N CYS A 210 11.53 1.23 12.01
CA CYS A 210 11.23 1.06 13.41
C CYS A 210 10.08 2.02 13.82
N PRO A 211 9.01 1.51 14.45
CA PRO A 211 7.95 2.36 14.96
C PRO A 211 8.49 3.42 15.93
N THR A 212 7.80 4.54 16.03
CA THR A 212 8.12 5.54 17.05
C THR A 212 7.36 5.19 18.32
N PRO A 213 7.98 5.27 19.52
CA PRO A 213 7.29 5.01 20.77
C PRO A 213 5.99 5.81 20.89
N GLY A 214 4.88 5.13 21.20
CA GLY A 214 3.55 5.72 21.28
C GLY A 214 2.87 6.00 19.95
N SER A 215 3.43 5.58 18.81
CA SER A 215 2.75 5.59 17.51
C SER A 215 1.58 4.60 17.48
N SER A 216 0.66 4.71 16.51
CA SER A 216 -0.49 3.81 16.44
C SER A 216 -0.10 2.34 16.26
N LEU A 217 1.02 2.07 15.58
CA LEU A 217 1.55 0.71 15.41
C LEU A 217 2.09 0.19 16.74
N ASP A 218 2.87 1.01 17.45
CA ASP A 218 3.44 0.66 18.75
C ASP A 218 2.36 0.45 19.83
N GLN A 219 1.31 1.28 19.84
CA GLN A 219 0.17 1.12 20.75
C GLN A 219 -0.59 -0.20 20.56
N THR A 220 -0.47 -0.83 19.39
CA THR A 220 -1.14 -2.10 19.09
C THR A 220 -0.21 -3.28 19.22
N THR A 221 1.09 -3.13 18.95
CA THR A 221 2.05 -4.26 18.92
C THR A 221 2.97 -4.31 20.13
N LEU A 222 3.16 -3.20 20.84
CA LEU A 222 4.17 -3.02 21.89
C LEU A 222 5.60 -3.33 21.43
N LEU A 223 5.85 -3.26 20.11
CA LEU A 223 7.11 -3.63 19.51
C LEU A 223 8.28 -2.74 19.96
N CYS A 224 8.05 -1.45 20.25
CA CYS A 224 9.15 -0.57 20.68
C CYS A 224 9.70 -0.97 22.05
N GLU A 225 8.86 -1.46 22.96
CA GLU A 225 9.29 -1.91 24.28
C GLU A 225 10.16 -3.15 24.17
N ALA A 226 9.76 -4.09 23.31
CA ALA A 226 10.52 -5.31 23.01
C ALA A 226 11.86 -5.02 22.34
N ILE A 227 11.91 -4.08 21.39
CA ILE A 227 13.16 -3.63 20.75
C ILE A 227 14.05 -2.90 21.75
N ALA A 228 13.48 -1.95 22.51
CA ALA A 228 14.23 -1.15 23.47
C ALA A 228 14.86 -2.01 24.57
N SER A 229 14.13 -3.01 25.08
CA SER A 229 14.62 -3.91 26.11
C SER A 229 15.76 -4.81 25.63
N ARG A 230 15.82 -5.13 24.33
CA ARG A 230 16.91 -5.90 23.72
C ARG A 230 18.13 -5.03 23.39
N LEU A 231 17.89 -3.79 22.95
CA LEU A 231 18.96 -2.83 22.66
C LEU A 231 19.62 -2.30 23.95
N PHE A 232 18.85 -2.19 25.03
CA PHE A 232 19.31 -1.75 26.35
C PHE A 232 18.90 -2.77 27.44
N PRO A 233 19.55 -3.94 27.51
CA PRO A 233 19.23 -4.96 28.52
C PRO A 233 19.36 -4.43 29.94
N ARG A 234 18.64 -5.01 30.91
CA ARG A 234 18.77 -4.63 32.33
C ARG A 234 20.21 -4.72 32.83
N ASP A 235 20.96 -5.71 32.36
CA ASP A 235 22.35 -5.94 32.78
C ASP A 235 23.34 -4.93 32.14
N SER A 236 22.89 -4.10 31.20
CA SER A 236 23.75 -3.12 30.52
C SER A 236 24.12 -1.90 31.36
N SER A 237 23.37 -1.61 32.43
CA SER A 237 23.63 -0.47 33.30
C SER A 237 23.27 -0.79 34.76
N PRO A 238 24.13 -0.43 35.73
CA PRO A 238 23.78 -0.56 37.15
C PRO A 238 22.54 0.27 37.53
N ASP A 239 22.20 1.31 36.77
CA ASP A 239 21.03 2.16 36.99
C ASP A 239 19.71 1.41 36.75
N TYR A 240 19.73 0.29 36.02
CA TYR A 240 18.52 -0.49 35.69
C TYR A 240 18.19 -1.58 36.69
N ALA A 241 19.18 -2.03 37.47
CA ALA A 241 19.05 -3.15 38.39
C ALA A 241 18.02 -2.87 39.51
N GLN A 242 17.83 -1.59 39.87
CA GLN A 242 16.96 -1.16 40.98
C GLN A 242 15.62 -0.55 40.52
N LEU A 243 15.36 -0.47 39.21
CA LEU A 243 14.14 0.15 38.67
C LEU A 243 12.98 -0.85 38.59
N SER A 244 11.77 -0.37 38.94
CA SER A 244 10.51 -1.10 38.69
C SER A 244 10.31 -1.34 37.19
N GLU A 245 9.56 -2.38 36.81
CA GLU A 245 9.30 -2.71 35.40
C GLU A 245 8.76 -1.53 34.59
N GLU A 246 7.83 -0.77 35.15
CA GLU A 246 7.25 0.41 34.51
C GLU A 246 8.30 1.52 34.25
N HIS A 247 9.16 1.78 35.23
CA HIS A 247 10.20 2.80 35.11
C HIS A 247 11.33 2.36 34.18
N TYR A 248 11.65 1.07 34.18
CA TYR A 248 12.57 0.47 33.22
C TYR A 248 12.04 0.62 31.80
N ALA A 249 10.81 0.18 31.52
CA ALA A 249 10.16 0.27 30.22
C ALA A 249 10.11 1.73 29.71
N TYR A 250 9.72 2.67 30.57
CA TYR A 250 9.71 4.10 30.24
C TYR A 250 11.11 4.61 29.88
N THR A 251 12.13 4.22 30.64
CA THR A 251 13.51 4.68 30.45
C THR A 251 14.10 4.14 29.16
N VAL A 252 13.98 2.84 28.90
CA VAL A 252 14.50 2.23 27.67
C VAL A 252 13.79 2.77 26.42
N LEU A 253 12.47 3.01 26.47
CA LEU A 253 11.73 3.65 25.37
C LEU A 253 12.20 5.08 25.11
N ARG A 254 12.49 5.84 26.17
CA ARG A 254 13.04 7.19 26.06
C ARG A 254 14.44 7.18 25.45
N ARG A 255 15.30 6.24 25.86
CA ARG A 255 16.64 6.05 25.28
C ARG A 255 16.56 5.60 23.82
N LEU A 256 15.73 4.61 23.48
CA LEU A 256 15.49 4.20 22.10
C LEU A 256 15.13 5.40 21.22
N ARG A 257 14.24 6.28 21.68
CA ARG A 257 13.90 7.50 20.93
C ARG A 257 15.08 8.47 20.82
N ARG A 258 15.70 8.85 21.95
CA ARG A 258 16.69 9.96 22.00
C ARG A 258 18.07 9.56 21.49
N GLU A 259 18.53 8.37 21.86
CA GLU A 259 19.89 7.89 21.60
C GLU A 259 19.98 7.05 20.32
N ALA A 260 18.89 6.39 19.89
CA ALA A 260 18.89 5.61 18.65
C ALA A 260 18.14 6.30 17.51
N LEU A 261 16.81 6.45 17.62
CA LEU A 261 15.97 6.84 16.49
C LEU A 261 16.22 8.28 16.01
N VAL A 262 16.38 9.24 16.91
CA VAL A 262 16.63 10.65 16.54
C VAL A 262 17.95 10.83 15.78
N PRO A 263 19.11 10.42 16.30
CA PRO A 263 20.39 10.62 15.60
C PRO A 263 20.46 9.84 14.29
N LEU A 264 19.95 8.59 14.26
CA LEU A 264 19.93 7.80 13.03
C LEU A 264 19.03 8.44 11.95
N ARG A 265 17.85 8.97 12.32
CA ARG A 265 16.95 9.64 11.36
C ARG A 265 17.50 10.97 10.86
N ASP A 266 18.29 11.68 11.66
CA ASP A 266 18.95 12.92 11.26
C ASP A 266 19.99 12.67 10.16
N VAL A 267 20.83 11.63 10.32
CA VAL A 267 21.82 11.25 9.30
C VAL A 267 21.16 10.71 8.02
N LEU A 268 20.00 10.05 8.15
CA LEU A 268 19.21 9.61 6.99
C LEU A 268 18.59 10.78 6.20
N GLN A 269 18.56 11.99 6.77
CA GLN A 269 18.02 13.21 6.14
C GLN A 269 16.62 12.98 5.53
N LEU A 270 15.73 12.35 6.30
CA LEU A 270 14.39 12.02 5.84
C LEU A 270 13.53 13.28 5.67
N PRO A 271 12.76 13.43 4.57
CA PRO A 271 11.92 14.61 4.33
C PRO A 271 10.97 14.91 5.50
N GLU A 272 10.44 13.88 6.14
CA GLU A 272 9.49 13.99 7.24
C GLU A 272 10.08 14.72 8.47
N VAL A 273 11.40 14.60 8.70
CA VAL A 273 12.10 15.29 9.80
C VAL A 273 12.12 16.80 9.54
N TYR A 274 12.49 17.23 8.33
CA TYR A 274 12.50 18.64 7.95
C TYR A 274 11.08 19.23 7.91
N MET A 275 10.12 18.49 7.34
CA MET A 275 8.73 18.93 7.21
C MET A 275 8.06 19.11 8.58
N SER A 276 8.30 18.19 9.52
CA SER A 276 7.73 18.30 10.88
C SER A 276 8.36 19.40 11.72
N ALA A 277 9.63 19.71 11.48
CA ALA A 277 10.33 20.83 12.10
C ALA A 277 10.08 22.18 11.40
N GLY A 278 9.35 22.21 10.27
CA GLY A 278 9.12 23.42 9.48
C GLY A 278 10.36 23.94 8.74
N ARG A 279 11.46 23.18 8.69
CA ARG A 279 12.73 23.57 8.07
C ARG A 279 12.77 23.24 6.57
N TRP A 280 11.87 23.84 5.79
CA TRP A 280 11.78 23.60 4.35
C TRP A 280 13.05 24.04 3.59
N ALA A 281 13.66 25.15 4.02
CA ALA A 281 14.88 25.72 3.44
C ALA A 281 16.11 24.79 3.49
N GLU A 282 16.13 23.80 4.37
CA GLU A 282 17.24 22.86 4.53
C GLU A 282 17.00 21.51 3.84
N LEU A 283 15.81 21.31 3.25
CA LEU A 283 15.43 20.00 2.71
C LEU A 283 16.29 19.64 1.49
N PRO A 284 17.00 18.49 1.50
CA PRO A 284 17.84 18.06 0.38
C PRO A 284 17.04 17.30 -0.68
N TYR A 285 16.54 18.00 -1.70
CA TYR A 285 15.69 17.41 -2.76
C TYR A 285 16.34 16.22 -3.49
N THR A 286 17.66 16.24 -3.68
CA THR A 286 18.43 15.17 -4.33
C THR A 286 18.40 13.83 -3.59
N ARG A 287 18.15 13.84 -2.27
CA ARG A 287 18.08 12.64 -1.43
C ARG A 287 16.65 12.13 -1.23
N VAL A 288 15.65 12.86 -1.72
CA VAL A 288 14.24 12.49 -1.56
C VAL A 288 13.93 11.24 -2.38
N ALA A 289 13.45 10.20 -1.71
CA ALA A 289 13.02 8.97 -2.37
C ALA A 289 11.83 9.22 -3.31
N SER A 290 11.73 8.44 -4.40
CA SER A 290 10.73 8.63 -5.47
C SER A 290 9.28 8.64 -4.96
N VAL A 291 8.95 7.75 -4.02
CA VAL A 291 7.62 7.65 -3.40
C VAL A 291 7.32 8.87 -2.52
N ALA A 292 8.33 9.36 -1.79
CA ALA A 292 8.20 10.56 -0.98
C ALA A 292 8.01 11.80 -1.86
N MET A 293 8.76 11.88 -2.97
CA MET A 293 8.62 12.95 -3.96
C MET A 293 7.19 13.03 -4.48
N ARG A 294 6.63 11.90 -4.93
CA ARG A 294 5.23 11.82 -5.40
C ARG A 294 4.23 12.25 -4.33
N ARG A 295 4.42 11.78 -3.09
CA ARG A 295 3.48 12.03 -1.99
C ARG A 295 3.49 13.48 -1.52
N TYR A 296 4.66 14.10 -1.51
CA TYR A 296 4.87 15.42 -0.91
C TYR A 296 5.03 16.55 -1.93
N LYS A 297 5.00 16.28 -3.24
CA LYS A 297 5.14 17.32 -4.30
C LYS A 297 4.25 18.54 -4.10
N ALA A 298 2.99 18.33 -3.69
CA ALA A 298 2.05 19.43 -3.45
C ALA A 298 2.45 20.28 -2.23
N LEU A 299 3.07 19.67 -1.21
CA LEU A 299 3.59 20.37 -0.06
C LEU A 299 4.89 21.10 -0.40
N PHE A 300 5.77 20.50 -1.20
CA PHE A 300 6.99 21.16 -1.67
C PHE A 300 6.65 22.41 -2.49
N LYS A 301 5.73 22.30 -3.45
CA LYS A 301 5.27 23.47 -4.23
C LYS A 301 4.63 24.53 -3.34
N LYS A 302 3.89 24.14 -2.30
CA LYS A 302 3.23 25.11 -1.40
C LYS A 302 4.20 25.86 -0.49
N HIS A 303 5.27 25.21 -0.04
CA HIS A 303 6.14 25.75 1.02
C HIS A 303 7.53 26.19 0.53
N ASP A 304 7.98 25.73 -0.64
CA ASP A 304 9.31 26.04 -1.19
C ASP A 304 9.29 25.97 -2.73
N GLU A 305 8.49 26.84 -3.36
CA GLU A 305 8.25 26.84 -4.81
C GLU A 305 9.52 27.14 -5.62
N GLU A 306 10.31 28.14 -5.19
CA GLU A 306 11.48 28.60 -5.94
C GLU A 306 12.62 27.56 -5.98
N ARG A 307 12.98 26.98 -4.82
CA ARG A 307 14.06 25.97 -4.79
C ARG A 307 13.60 24.67 -5.43
N PHE A 308 12.33 24.31 -5.26
CA PHE A 308 11.76 23.14 -5.92
C PHE A 308 11.74 23.30 -7.44
N GLY A 309 11.35 24.48 -7.94
CA GLY A 309 11.41 24.80 -9.38
C GLY A 309 12.83 24.73 -9.94
N LYS A 310 13.81 25.31 -9.25
CA LYS A 310 15.24 25.20 -9.62
C LYS A 310 15.72 23.75 -9.65
N TYR A 311 15.36 22.96 -8.64
CA TYR A 311 15.69 21.53 -8.61
C TYR A 311 15.10 20.77 -9.81
N LEU A 312 13.86 21.05 -10.21
CA LEU A 312 13.26 20.41 -11.38
C LEU A 312 13.97 20.82 -12.68
N ALA A 313 14.34 22.09 -12.81
CA ALA A 313 15.15 22.56 -13.94
C ALA A 313 16.54 21.89 -13.98
N ASP A 314 17.22 21.79 -12.84
CA ASP A 314 18.52 21.09 -12.74
C ASP A 314 18.41 19.60 -13.12
N VAL A 315 17.27 18.95 -12.81
CA VAL A 315 17.02 17.56 -13.21
C VAL A 315 16.76 17.48 -14.72
N GLU A 316 16.03 18.44 -15.30
CA GLU A 316 15.77 18.49 -16.74
C GLU A 316 17.05 18.75 -17.55
N GLU A 317 17.93 19.62 -17.06
CA GLU A 317 19.25 19.89 -17.62
C GLU A 317 20.26 18.76 -17.37
N GLY A 318 19.90 17.74 -16.58
CA GLY A 318 20.76 16.60 -16.27
C GLY A 318 21.84 16.88 -15.20
N LYS A 319 21.82 18.05 -14.56
CA LYS A 319 22.71 18.42 -13.45
C LYS A 319 22.38 17.68 -12.15
N ALA A 320 21.12 17.29 -11.97
CA ALA A 320 20.64 16.52 -10.83
C ALA A 320 19.92 15.24 -11.28
N LYS A 321 19.84 14.24 -10.38
CA LYS A 321 19.13 12.97 -10.62
C LYS A 321 17.91 12.88 -9.73
N ILE A 322 16.75 12.62 -10.32
CA ILE A 322 15.54 12.29 -9.57
C ILE A 322 15.45 10.78 -9.35
N ALA A 323 15.09 10.37 -8.13
CA ALA A 323 14.78 8.98 -7.87
C ALA A 323 13.49 8.58 -8.61
N ALA A 324 13.58 7.55 -9.46
CA ALA A 324 12.43 6.88 -10.10
C ALA A 324 12.33 5.39 -9.72
N GLY A 325 13.44 4.79 -9.26
CA GLY A 325 13.59 3.33 -9.15
C GLY A 325 12.61 2.60 -8.24
N ALA A 326 11.92 3.24 -7.29
CA ALA A 326 10.89 2.59 -6.46
C ALA A 326 9.46 2.73 -7.01
N LEU A 327 9.21 3.62 -7.96
CA LEU A 327 7.88 3.79 -8.57
C LEU A 327 7.65 2.80 -9.70
N LEU A 328 6.40 2.40 -9.88
CA LEU A 328 5.95 1.56 -10.98
C LEU A 328 5.38 2.44 -12.12
N PRO A 329 5.49 2.04 -13.40
CA PRO A 329 4.97 2.79 -14.55
C PRO A 329 3.53 3.27 -14.38
N HIS A 330 2.62 2.36 -13.98
CA HIS A 330 1.21 2.69 -13.77
C HIS A 330 1.02 3.73 -12.66
N GLU A 331 1.86 3.74 -11.62
CA GLU A 331 1.72 4.73 -10.56
C GLU A 331 2.21 6.12 -10.96
N ILE A 332 3.20 6.20 -11.87
CA ILE A 332 3.66 7.46 -12.47
C ILE A 332 2.57 7.98 -13.42
N ALA A 333 2.05 7.11 -14.30
CA ALA A 333 0.95 7.44 -15.21
C ALA A 333 -0.28 7.94 -14.45
N ALA A 334 -0.69 7.23 -13.40
CA ALA A 334 -1.81 7.62 -12.55
C ALA A 334 -1.57 8.96 -11.83
N SER A 335 -0.31 9.24 -11.44
CA SER A 335 0.04 10.56 -10.90
C SER A 335 -0.05 11.66 -11.97
N ALA A 336 0.42 11.41 -13.19
CA ALA A 336 0.38 12.38 -14.29
C ALA A 336 -1.07 12.69 -14.69
N MET A 337 -1.91 11.67 -14.83
CA MET A 337 -3.34 11.83 -15.17
C MET A 337 -4.12 12.60 -14.10
N ARG A 338 -3.79 12.41 -12.81
CA ARG A 338 -4.41 13.15 -11.69
C ARG A 338 -3.78 14.53 -11.46
N GLY A 339 -2.55 14.75 -11.92
CA GLY A 339 -1.71 15.90 -11.59
C GLY A 339 -1.99 17.16 -12.41
N GLY A 340 -2.84 17.07 -13.43
CA GLY A 340 -3.06 18.15 -14.40
C GLY A 340 -1.97 18.17 -15.49
N LEU A 341 -2.06 19.15 -16.39
CA LEU A 341 -1.21 19.24 -17.59
C LEU A 341 0.27 19.56 -17.31
N GLU A 342 0.62 20.10 -16.14
CA GLU A 342 1.97 20.60 -15.83
C GLU A 342 2.72 19.77 -14.76
N ASP A 343 2.50 18.46 -14.70
CA ASP A 343 3.14 17.59 -13.71
C ASP A 343 4.60 17.21 -14.10
N HIS A 344 5.49 18.20 -14.05
CA HIS A 344 6.92 18.08 -14.39
C HIS A 344 7.63 16.96 -13.61
N VAL A 345 7.21 16.71 -12.36
CA VAL A 345 7.77 15.64 -11.53
C VAL A 345 7.52 14.27 -12.16
N SER A 346 6.29 14.00 -12.60
CA SER A 346 5.92 12.72 -13.20
C SER A 346 6.59 12.53 -14.56
N GLU A 347 6.71 13.59 -15.36
CA GLU A 347 7.44 13.57 -16.64
C GLU A 347 8.92 13.18 -16.44
N LEU A 348 9.61 13.84 -15.50
CA LEU A 348 11.02 13.55 -15.20
C LEU A 348 11.22 12.16 -14.61
N GLN A 349 10.29 11.70 -13.75
CA GLN A 349 10.32 10.34 -13.22
C GLN A 349 10.08 9.28 -14.31
N TRP A 350 9.17 9.55 -15.24
CA TRP A 350 8.93 8.67 -16.39
C TRP A 350 10.14 8.59 -17.29
N ARG A 351 10.69 9.73 -17.72
CA ARG A 351 11.89 9.79 -18.57
C ARG A 351 13.04 9.01 -17.96
N ARG A 352 13.30 9.24 -16.66
CA ARG A 352 14.35 8.52 -15.94
C ARG A 352 14.11 7.01 -15.92
N MET A 353 12.87 6.58 -15.71
CA MET A 353 12.50 5.17 -15.71
C MET A 353 12.69 4.54 -17.10
N VAL A 354 12.30 5.23 -18.17
CA VAL A 354 12.51 4.77 -19.56
C VAL A 354 13.99 4.67 -19.87
N ASP A 355 14.81 5.65 -19.46
CA ASP A 355 16.26 5.60 -19.64
C ASP A 355 16.91 4.44 -18.86
N ASP A 356 16.49 4.22 -17.62
CA ASP A 356 16.97 3.11 -16.78
C ASP A 356 16.59 1.73 -17.35
N LEU A 357 15.43 1.63 -18.03
CA LEU A 357 15.00 0.40 -18.72
C LEU A 357 15.75 0.22 -20.04
N ARG A 358 15.88 1.27 -20.84
CA ARG A 358 16.64 1.26 -22.11
C ARG A 358 18.11 0.90 -21.90
N ALA A 359 18.70 1.32 -20.79
CA ALA A 359 20.06 0.94 -20.41
C ALA A 359 20.22 -0.56 -20.10
N LYS A 360 19.13 -1.27 -19.75
CA LYS A 360 19.13 -2.71 -19.47
C LYS A 360 18.80 -3.57 -20.68
N GLY A 361 18.16 -2.98 -21.69
CA GLY A 361 17.76 -3.65 -22.93
C GLY A 361 16.70 -2.83 -23.68
N SER A 362 16.57 -3.08 -24.98
CA SER A 362 15.49 -2.54 -25.80
C SER A 362 14.55 -3.68 -26.18
N LEU A 363 13.25 -3.39 -26.33
CA LEU A 363 12.31 -4.38 -26.85
C LEU A 363 12.43 -4.40 -28.38
N ARG A 364 13.26 -5.30 -28.89
CA ARG A 364 13.38 -5.50 -30.33
C ARG A 364 12.09 -6.11 -30.86
N ASN A 365 11.45 -5.40 -31.78
CA ASN A 365 10.29 -5.89 -32.53
C ASN A 365 9.07 -6.31 -31.68
N CYS A 366 8.70 -5.49 -30.69
CA CYS A 366 7.49 -5.69 -29.91
C CYS A 366 6.41 -4.64 -30.23
N ILE A 367 5.14 -5.02 -30.12
CA ILE A 367 4.01 -4.09 -30.19
C ILE A 367 2.98 -4.39 -29.11
N ALA A 368 2.31 -3.34 -28.64
CA ALA A 368 1.24 -3.44 -27.65
C ALA A 368 -0.15 -3.30 -28.29
N VAL A 369 -1.07 -4.17 -27.87
CA VAL A 369 -2.51 -4.08 -28.06
C VAL A 369 -3.10 -3.63 -26.73
N CYS A 370 -3.74 -2.46 -26.71
CA CYS A 370 -4.24 -1.85 -25.49
C CYS A 370 -5.77 -1.97 -25.40
N ASP A 371 -6.26 -2.65 -24.36
CA ASP A 371 -7.67 -2.64 -23.97
C ASP A 371 -7.99 -1.42 -23.13
N VAL A 372 -8.80 -0.52 -23.70
CA VAL A 372 -9.32 0.68 -23.03
C VAL A 372 -10.83 0.63 -22.85
N SER A 373 -11.36 -0.58 -22.69
CA SER A 373 -12.79 -0.82 -22.47
C SER A 373 -13.32 -0.30 -21.13
N GLY A 374 -14.64 -0.17 -21.04
CA GLY A 374 -15.30 0.28 -19.81
C GLY A 374 -15.01 -0.59 -18.59
N SER A 375 -14.79 -1.91 -18.76
CA SER A 375 -14.44 -2.84 -17.68
C SER A 375 -13.07 -2.52 -17.07
N MET A 376 -12.13 -2.01 -17.87
CA MET A 376 -10.79 -1.64 -17.46
C MET A 376 -10.73 -0.43 -16.52
N THR A 377 -11.84 0.30 -16.34
CA THR A 377 -11.90 1.53 -15.52
C THR A 377 -11.27 1.36 -14.14
N GLY A 378 -10.30 2.21 -13.81
CA GLY A 378 -9.57 2.19 -12.53
C GLY A 378 -8.10 1.81 -12.74
N THR A 379 -7.54 1.05 -11.80
CA THR A 379 -6.14 0.60 -11.85
C THR A 379 -5.79 -0.18 -13.14
N PRO A 380 -6.63 -1.10 -13.67
CA PRO A 380 -6.30 -1.84 -14.89
C PRO A 380 -6.08 -0.93 -16.10
N MET A 381 -6.91 0.11 -16.27
CA MET A 381 -6.74 1.13 -17.30
C MET A 381 -5.41 1.88 -17.13
N GLU A 382 -5.11 2.33 -15.90
CA GLU A 382 -3.86 3.03 -15.60
C GLU A 382 -2.62 2.16 -15.94
N VAL A 383 -2.72 0.85 -15.71
CA VAL A 383 -1.65 -0.12 -16.04
C VAL A 383 -1.56 -0.36 -17.55
N CYS A 384 -2.68 -0.60 -18.22
CA CYS A 384 -2.74 -0.84 -19.66
C CYS A 384 -2.16 0.34 -20.45
N VAL A 385 -2.62 1.55 -20.14
CA VAL A 385 -2.18 2.77 -20.80
C VAL A 385 -0.69 3.01 -20.56
N ALA A 386 -0.21 2.84 -19.32
CA ALA A 386 1.20 2.99 -18.98
C ALA A 386 2.07 1.97 -19.72
N LEU A 387 1.67 0.70 -19.76
CA LEU A 387 2.43 -0.35 -20.43
C LEU A 387 2.41 -0.19 -21.96
N GLY A 388 1.30 0.25 -22.52
CA GLY A 388 1.19 0.56 -23.94
C GLY A 388 2.17 1.65 -24.36
N VAL A 389 2.18 2.78 -23.63
CA VAL A 389 3.13 3.87 -23.89
C VAL A 389 4.57 3.41 -23.66
N LEU A 390 4.85 2.69 -22.57
CA LEU A 390 6.19 2.20 -22.24
C LEU A 390 6.74 1.25 -23.32
N THR A 391 5.94 0.29 -23.76
CA THR A 391 6.29 -0.65 -24.83
C THR A 391 6.59 0.14 -26.10
N SER A 392 5.74 1.11 -26.44
CA SER A 392 5.91 1.93 -27.64
C SER A 392 7.19 2.79 -27.64
N GLU A 393 7.63 3.28 -26.47
CA GLU A 393 8.86 4.05 -26.31
C GLU A 393 10.14 3.21 -26.23
N LEU A 394 10.02 1.96 -25.81
CA LEU A 394 11.13 1.00 -25.75
C LEU A 394 11.32 0.21 -27.04
N SER A 395 10.29 0.15 -27.90
CA SER A 395 10.36 -0.49 -29.21
C SER A 395 11.23 0.29 -30.21
N GLU A 396 11.89 -0.45 -31.11
CA GLU A 396 12.70 0.12 -32.20
C GLU A 396 11.87 0.49 -33.44
N LYS A 397 12.41 1.37 -34.29
CA LYS A 397 11.77 1.71 -35.59
C LYS A 397 11.75 0.45 -36.48
N PRO A 398 10.64 0.13 -37.18
CA PRO A 398 9.51 1.00 -37.54
C PRO A 398 8.31 0.98 -36.58
N TRP A 399 8.36 0.15 -35.53
CA TRP A 399 7.25 -0.07 -34.60
C TRP A 399 7.24 0.91 -33.42
N ALA A 400 8.36 1.60 -33.19
CA ALA A 400 8.49 2.70 -32.23
C ALA A 400 7.34 3.72 -32.35
N GLY A 401 6.75 4.08 -31.22
CA GLY A 401 5.66 5.05 -31.15
C GLY A 401 4.31 4.55 -31.69
N ARG A 402 4.17 3.26 -32.01
CA ARG A 402 2.91 2.65 -32.45
C ARG A 402 2.27 1.76 -31.38
N VAL A 403 0.94 1.71 -31.40
CA VAL A 403 0.09 0.83 -30.58
C VAL A 403 -1.10 0.34 -31.40
N ILE A 404 -1.67 -0.80 -31.02
CA ILE A 404 -2.84 -1.39 -31.66
C ILE A 404 -4.05 -1.26 -30.74
N THR A 405 -5.21 -0.93 -31.31
CA THR A 405 -6.47 -0.90 -30.57
C THR A 405 -7.03 -2.30 -30.31
N PHE A 406 -7.57 -2.51 -29.11
CA PHE A 406 -8.34 -3.70 -28.77
C PHE A 406 -9.77 -3.56 -29.34
N SER A 407 -9.97 -4.06 -30.56
CA SER A 407 -11.24 -3.97 -31.27
C SER A 407 -11.37 -5.09 -32.30
N ARG A 408 -12.61 -5.36 -32.73
CA ARG A 408 -12.92 -6.28 -33.83
C ARG A 408 -12.26 -5.85 -35.15
N THR A 409 -12.04 -4.55 -35.32
CA THR A 409 -11.31 -3.95 -36.44
C THR A 409 -10.07 -3.22 -35.91
N PRO A 410 -8.99 -3.95 -35.61
CA PRO A 410 -7.81 -3.36 -34.98
C PRO A 410 -7.13 -2.36 -35.91
N GLN A 411 -6.73 -1.21 -35.36
CA GLN A 411 -6.00 -0.17 -36.06
C GLN A 411 -4.66 0.10 -35.39
N ILE A 412 -3.63 0.36 -36.20
CA ILE A 412 -2.31 0.76 -35.70
C ILE A 412 -2.31 2.28 -35.60
N HIS A 413 -2.30 2.81 -34.38
CA HIS A 413 -2.19 4.24 -34.12
C HIS A 413 -0.74 4.60 -33.81
N THR A 414 -0.30 5.75 -34.33
CA THR A 414 0.96 6.37 -33.89
C THR A 414 0.63 7.32 -32.75
N ILE A 415 1.20 7.10 -31.58
CA ILE A 415 0.99 7.93 -30.40
C ILE A 415 1.50 9.34 -30.70
N LYS A 416 0.60 10.33 -30.60
CA LYS A 416 0.93 11.75 -30.75
C LYS A 416 0.97 12.40 -29.37
N GLY A 417 2.02 13.16 -29.10
CA GLY A 417 2.16 13.93 -27.85
C GLY A 417 3.62 14.22 -27.52
N LYS A 418 3.88 15.43 -27.02
CA LYS A 418 5.20 15.82 -26.51
C LYS A 418 5.37 15.45 -25.05
N THR A 419 4.29 15.57 -24.27
CA THR A 419 4.26 15.26 -22.84
C THR A 419 3.73 13.85 -22.59
N LEU A 420 4.12 13.25 -21.47
CA LEU A 420 3.56 11.98 -20.99
C LEU A 420 2.04 12.07 -20.86
N THR A 421 1.50 13.16 -20.32
CA THR A 421 0.06 13.34 -20.14
C THR A 421 -0.69 13.30 -21.46
N GLU A 422 -0.16 13.92 -22.52
CA GLU A 422 -0.74 13.85 -23.87
C GLU A 422 -0.70 12.43 -24.42
N LYS A 423 0.43 11.73 -24.29
CA LYS A 423 0.59 10.34 -24.75
C LYS A 423 -0.37 9.39 -24.04
N LEU A 424 -0.49 9.50 -22.71
CA LEU A 424 -1.40 8.69 -21.92
C LEU A 424 -2.86 8.96 -22.30
N ARG A 425 -3.23 10.24 -22.47
CA ARG A 425 -4.59 10.63 -22.87
C ARG A 425 -4.93 10.11 -24.27
N PHE A 426 -3.99 10.22 -25.21
CA PHE A 426 -4.17 9.70 -26.57
C PHE A 426 -4.52 8.22 -26.56
N VAL A 427 -3.79 7.42 -25.76
CA VAL A 427 -4.03 5.98 -25.64
C VAL A 427 -5.37 5.69 -24.95
N GLN A 428 -5.72 6.47 -23.92
CA GLN A 428 -6.98 6.32 -23.18
C GLN A 428 -8.23 6.66 -24.01
N GLU A 429 -8.13 7.64 -24.92
CA GLU A 429 -9.22 8.09 -25.79
C GLU A 429 -9.34 7.28 -27.08
N MET A 430 -8.51 6.24 -27.26
CA MET A 430 -8.60 5.39 -28.45
C MET A 430 -9.93 4.64 -28.48
N ASP A 431 -10.46 4.49 -29.70
CA ASP A 431 -11.65 3.67 -29.92
C ASP A 431 -11.36 2.21 -29.57
N TRP A 432 -12.22 1.64 -28.74
CA TRP A 432 -12.19 0.23 -28.35
C TRP A 432 -13.46 -0.48 -28.82
N GLY A 433 -13.37 -1.81 -29.01
CA GLY A 433 -14.50 -2.67 -29.35
C GLY A 433 -14.77 -3.70 -28.25
N MET A 434 -15.99 -4.25 -28.20
CA MET A 434 -16.40 -5.24 -27.18
C MET A 434 -15.57 -6.55 -27.19
N ASN A 435 -14.84 -6.84 -28.26
CA ASN A 435 -13.96 -7.99 -28.41
C ASN A 435 -12.83 -7.68 -29.39
N THR A 436 -11.80 -8.54 -29.44
CA THR A 436 -10.67 -8.41 -30.37
C THR A 436 -10.59 -9.60 -31.32
N ASN A 437 -10.30 -9.32 -32.59
CA ASN A 437 -9.99 -10.35 -33.56
C ASN A 437 -8.47 -10.46 -33.73
N PHE A 438 -7.86 -11.46 -33.09
CA PHE A 438 -6.40 -11.66 -33.16
C PHE A 438 -5.93 -11.95 -34.57
N GLN A 439 -6.65 -12.74 -35.39
CA GLN A 439 -6.26 -12.92 -36.79
C GLN A 439 -6.15 -11.57 -37.54
N ALA A 440 -7.08 -10.65 -37.29
CA ALA A 440 -7.04 -9.32 -37.90
C ALA A 440 -5.86 -8.47 -37.41
N VAL A 441 -5.43 -8.64 -36.15
CA VAL A 441 -4.21 -8.01 -35.61
C VAL A 441 -2.98 -8.50 -36.38
N PHE A 442 -2.82 -9.81 -36.53
CA PHE A 442 -1.70 -10.41 -37.28
C PHE A 442 -1.74 -10.02 -38.76
N ASP A 443 -2.91 -10.03 -39.39
CA ASP A 443 -3.07 -9.57 -40.77
C ASP A 443 -2.66 -8.10 -40.92
N ARG A 444 -2.94 -7.25 -39.93
CA ARG A 444 -2.56 -5.84 -39.97
C ARG A 444 -1.07 -5.63 -39.79
N ILE A 445 -0.43 -6.40 -38.91
CA ILE A 445 1.03 -6.43 -38.75
C ILE A 445 1.68 -6.88 -40.06
N LEU A 446 1.20 -7.98 -40.64
CA LEU A 446 1.73 -8.54 -41.87
C LEU A 446 1.61 -7.56 -43.05
N ARG A 447 0.44 -6.95 -43.24
CA ARG A 447 0.25 -5.91 -44.27
C ARG A 447 1.24 -4.76 -44.09
N THR A 448 1.38 -4.26 -42.87
CA THR A 448 2.32 -3.16 -42.57
C THR A 448 3.77 -3.55 -42.87
N ALA A 449 4.14 -4.82 -42.64
CA ALA A 449 5.48 -5.32 -42.93
C ALA A 449 5.73 -5.51 -44.43
N VAL A 450 4.75 -6.03 -45.16
CA VAL A 450 4.82 -6.22 -46.62
C VAL A 450 4.82 -4.86 -47.33
N ASP A 451 3.91 -3.95 -46.97
CA ASP A 451 3.83 -2.59 -47.52
C ASP A 451 5.11 -1.79 -47.22
N GLY A 452 5.73 -2.03 -46.07
CA GLY A 452 6.98 -1.42 -45.63
C GLY A 452 8.25 -2.12 -46.12
N GLN A 453 8.14 -3.23 -46.87
CA GLN A 453 9.25 -4.09 -47.30
C GLN A 453 10.25 -4.37 -46.17
N LEU A 454 9.75 -4.76 -45.00
CA LEU A 454 10.59 -4.94 -43.82
C LEU A 454 11.46 -6.20 -43.97
N PRO A 455 12.74 -6.12 -43.58
CA PRO A 455 13.55 -7.33 -43.51
C PRO A 455 13.05 -8.20 -42.32
N PRO A 456 13.18 -9.54 -42.39
CA PRO A 456 12.68 -10.45 -41.35
C PRO A 456 13.18 -10.11 -39.94
N GLU A 457 14.37 -9.53 -39.82
CA GLU A 457 14.97 -9.12 -38.55
C GLU A 457 14.24 -7.93 -37.89
N LYS A 458 13.45 -7.16 -38.65
CA LYS A 458 12.63 -6.04 -38.16
C LYS A 458 11.15 -6.41 -38.02
N MET A 459 10.80 -7.67 -38.28
CA MET A 459 9.45 -8.18 -38.12
C MET A 459 9.12 -8.37 -36.64
N ILE A 460 7.86 -8.09 -36.27
CA ILE A 460 7.39 -8.24 -34.89
C ILE A 460 7.58 -9.68 -34.43
N ARG A 461 8.23 -9.86 -33.28
CA ARG A 461 8.40 -11.16 -32.63
C ARG A 461 7.38 -11.38 -31.54
N THR A 462 6.96 -10.32 -30.86
CA THR A 462 6.03 -10.41 -29.72
C THR A 462 4.94 -9.35 -29.78
N VAL A 463 3.69 -9.79 -29.62
CA VAL A 463 2.51 -8.95 -29.49
C VAL A 463 2.04 -9.02 -28.04
N PHE A 464 2.17 -7.92 -27.30
CA PHE A 464 1.64 -7.81 -25.94
C PHE A 464 0.17 -7.41 -25.99
N VAL A 465 -0.70 -8.17 -25.33
CA VAL A 465 -2.13 -7.84 -25.23
C VAL A 465 -2.44 -7.52 -23.78
N PHE A 466 -2.75 -6.26 -23.50
CA PHE A 466 -3.08 -5.80 -22.15
C PHE A 466 -4.60 -5.72 -22.01
N SER A 467 -5.22 -6.63 -21.25
CA SER A 467 -6.69 -6.70 -21.05
C SER A 467 -7.04 -7.20 -19.66
N ASP A 468 -8.28 -6.97 -19.21
CA ASP A 468 -8.85 -7.60 -18.00
C ASP A 468 -9.68 -8.85 -18.29
N MET A 469 -9.83 -9.23 -19.56
CA MET A 469 -10.52 -10.45 -19.98
C MET A 469 -9.54 -11.63 -20.00
N GLU A 470 -10.06 -12.85 -19.87
CA GLU A 470 -9.28 -14.05 -20.20
C GLU A 470 -9.14 -14.19 -21.72
N PHE A 471 -8.05 -14.81 -22.18
CA PHE A 471 -7.77 -14.97 -23.61
C PHE A 471 -8.95 -15.61 -24.38
N ASP A 472 -9.57 -16.65 -23.81
CA ASP A 472 -10.72 -17.34 -24.41
C ASP A 472 -11.98 -16.48 -24.51
N GLN A 473 -12.11 -15.48 -23.63
CA GLN A 473 -13.23 -14.53 -23.65
C GLN A 473 -12.96 -13.36 -24.61
N ALA A 474 -11.68 -12.97 -24.74
CA ALA A 474 -11.21 -11.92 -25.62
C ALA A 474 -11.16 -12.34 -27.09
N SER A 475 -10.87 -13.63 -27.35
CA SER A 475 -10.84 -14.20 -28.69
C SER A 475 -12.24 -14.36 -29.25
N ALA A 476 -12.46 -13.87 -30.48
CA ALA A 476 -13.69 -14.10 -31.22
C ALA A 476 -13.87 -15.58 -31.67
N SER A 477 -12.81 -16.40 -31.60
CA SER A 477 -12.77 -17.78 -32.08
C SER A 477 -12.52 -18.75 -30.93
N ARG A 478 -13.24 -19.88 -30.93
CA ARG A 478 -13.13 -20.95 -29.92
C ARG A 478 -11.98 -21.94 -30.20
N HIS A 479 -11.24 -21.80 -31.30
CA HIS A 479 -10.22 -22.75 -31.75
C HIS A 479 -8.91 -22.04 -32.14
N TRP A 480 -8.17 -21.55 -31.13
CA TRP A 480 -6.92 -20.80 -31.35
C TRP A 480 -5.86 -21.58 -32.14
N GLU A 481 -5.75 -22.90 -31.96
CA GLU A 481 -4.76 -23.72 -32.67
C GLU A 481 -4.93 -23.62 -34.19
N THR A 482 -6.17 -23.71 -34.68
CA THR A 482 -6.49 -23.53 -36.10
C THR A 482 -6.22 -22.10 -36.59
N ASP A 483 -6.47 -21.10 -35.73
CA ASP A 483 -6.18 -19.70 -36.04
C ASP A 483 -4.67 -19.45 -36.13
N TYR A 484 -3.89 -20.03 -35.22
CA TYR A 484 -2.43 -19.92 -35.20
C TYR A 484 -1.81 -20.62 -36.40
N GLU A 485 -2.27 -21.81 -36.77
CA GLU A 485 -1.84 -22.49 -38.00
C GLU A 485 -2.16 -21.67 -39.25
N ALA A 486 -3.32 -21.01 -39.29
CA ALA A 486 -3.68 -20.11 -40.39
C ALA A 486 -2.75 -18.87 -40.43
N ILE A 487 -2.39 -18.31 -39.28
CA ILE A 487 -1.43 -17.21 -39.17
C ILE A 487 -0.05 -17.67 -39.67
N CYS A 488 0.45 -18.83 -39.22
CA CYS A 488 1.72 -19.40 -39.66
C CYS A 488 1.76 -19.57 -41.18
N ARG A 489 0.70 -20.11 -41.79
CA ARG A 489 0.58 -20.25 -43.25
C ARG A 489 0.64 -18.91 -43.97
N LYS A 490 -0.07 -17.88 -43.47
CA LYS A 490 -0.04 -16.53 -44.06
C LYS A 490 1.34 -15.90 -43.98
N PHE A 491 2.03 -16.03 -42.84
CA PHE A 491 3.37 -15.50 -42.64
C PHE A 491 4.41 -16.23 -43.51
N MET A 492 4.30 -17.55 -43.63
CA MET A 492 5.13 -18.35 -44.53
C MET A 492 4.95 -17.93 -46.00
N ALA A 493 3.70 -17.74 -46.44
CA ALA A 493 3.40 -17.29 -47.81
C ALA A 493 3.95 -15.88 -48.12
N ALA A 494 4.09 -15.03 -47.10
CA ALA A 494 4.63 -13.68 -47.22
C ALA A 494 6.17 -13.60 -47.06
N GLY A 495 6.86 -14.73 -46.85
CA GLY A 495 8.32 -14.78 -46.69
C GLY A 495 8.83 -14.57 -45.25
N TYR A 496 7.95 -14.61 -44.24
CA TYR A 496 8.28 -14.45 -42.82
C TYR A 496 8.02 -15.72 -41.99
N GLY A 497 8.12 -16.91 -42.60
CA GLY A 497 7.81 -18.18 -41.95
C GLY A 497 8.63 -18.47 -40.69
N ASP A 498 9.87 -18.00 -40.63
CA ASP A 498 10.77 -18.19 -39.48
C ASP A 498 10.56 -17.15 -38.35
N VAL A 499 9.68 -16.16 -38.57
CA VAL A 499 9.50 -15.01 -37.68
C VAL A 499 8.02 -14.76 -37.39
N VAL A 500 7.27 -15.83 -37.10
CA VAL A 500 5.88 -15.73 -36.68
C VAL A 500 5.80 -15.13 -35.27
N PRO A 501 5.07 -14.01 -35.06
CA PRO A 501 4.98 -13.40 -33.75
C PRO A 501 4.27 -14.30 -32.73
N GLN A 502 4.76 -14.33 -31.50
CA GLN A 502 4.05 -14.88 -30.35
C GLN A 502 3.12 -13.83 -29.72
N ILE A 503 2.01 -14.27 -29.14
CA ILE A 503 1.15 -13.42 -28.30
C ILE A 503 1.55 -13.60 -26.84
N VAL A 504 1.80 -12.49 -26.15
CA VAL A 504 1.88 -12.44 -24.69
C VAL A 504 0.62 -11.77 -24.20
N PHE A 505 -0.32 -12.57 -23.70
CA PHE A 505 -1.58 -12.07 -23.19
C PHE A 505 -1.46 -11.77 -21.70
N TRP A 506 -1.65 -10.51 -21.35
CA TRP A 506 -1.39 -9.99 -20.02
C TRP A 506 -2.69 -9.58 -19.33
N ASN A 507 -3.12 -10.40 -18.38
CA ASN A 507 -4.29 -10.14 -17.56
C ASN A 507 -3.97 -9.12 -16.46
N LEU A 508 -4.65 -7.97 -16.50
CA LEU A 508 -4.45 -6.85 -15.59
C LEU A 508 -5.38 -6.85 -14.37
N ARG A 509 -6.33 -7.80 -14.30
CA ARG A 509 -7.22 -7.98 -13.15
C ARG A 509 -6.74 -9.14 -12.28
N ASP A 510 -6.92 -8.98 -10.96
CA ASP A 510 -6.58 -10.01 -9.96
C ASP A 510 -7.27 -11.32 -10.35
N SER A 511 -6.48 -12.28 -10.80
CA SER A 511 -6.90 -13.65 -11.06
C SER A 511 -6.04 -14.57 -10.22
N THR A 512 -6.61 -15.68 -9.76
CA THR A 512 -5.93 -16.71 -8.98
C THR A 512 -4.89 -17.51 -9.79
N SER A 513 -4.65 -17.13 -11.05
CA SER A 513 -3.72 -17.83 -11.94
C SER A 513 -2.27 -17.45 -11.69
N THR A 514 -1.41 -18.46 -11.77
CA THR A 514 0.05 -18.38 -11.76
C THR A 514 0.56 -17.25 -12.68
N PRO A 515 1.66 -16.56 -12.28
CA PRO A 515 2.10 -15.32 -12.92
C PRO A 515 2.45 -15.46 -14.40
N VAL A 516 2.84 -16.66 -14.84
CA VAL A 516 3.01 -16.98 -16.26
C VAL A 516 2.58 -18.43 -16.53
N THR A 517 1.79 -18.69 -17.58
CA THR A 517 1.51 -20.05 -18.09
C THR A 517 1.59 -20.08 -19.61
N SER A 518 2.08 -21.17 -20.19
CA SER A 518 1.94 -21.44 -21.63
C SER A 518 1.00 -22.63 -21.75
N THR A 519 -0.24 -22.37 -22.13
CA THR A 519 -1.26 -23.40 -22.33
C THR A 519 -1.44 -23.75 -23.81
N GLN A 520 -0.98 -22.89 -24.73
CA GLN A 520 -1.23 -23.01 -26.16
C GLN A 520 0.02 -22.61 -26.99
N PRO A 521 0.25 -23.23 -28.16
CA PRO A 521 1.34 -22.86 -29.07
C PRO A 521 1.27 -21.39 -29.47
N GLY A 522 2.40 -20.69 -29.36
CA GLY A 522 2.51 -19.27 -29.73
C GLY A 522 1.84 -18.30 -28.76
N VAL A 523 1.33 -18.76 -27.60
CA VAL A 523 0.69 -17.92 -26.58
C VAL A 523 1.35 -18.12 -25.22
N ALA A 524 1.71 -17.01 -24.59
CA ALA A 524 2.09 -16.95 -23.18
C ALA A 524 1.09 -16.07 -22.42
N MET A 525 0.51 -16.62 -21.35
CA MET A 525 -0.36 -15.88 -20.43
C MET A 525 0.48 -15.31 -19.30
N VAL A 526 0.25 -14.05 -18.94
CA VAL A 526 0.95 -13.35 -17.87
C VAL A 526 -0.09 -12.67 -16.97
N SER A 527 0.05 -12.81 -15.64
CA SER A 527 -0.84 -12.17 -14.68
C SER A 527 -0.07 -11.26 -13.70
N GLY A 528 -0.72 -10.16 -13.31
CA GLY A 528 -0.17 -9.22 -12.33
C GLY A 528 0.91 -8.29 -12.88
N PHE A 529 1.48 -7.43 -12.02
CA PHE A 529 2.42 -6.40 -12.48
C PHE A 529 3.61 -6.24 -11.53
N SER A 530 4.83 -6.49 -12.02
CA SER A 530 6.07 -6.31 -11.25
C SER A 530 7.23 -5.79 -12.09
N LYS A 531 8.22 -5.17 -11.44
CA LYS A 531 9.47 -4.71 -12.10
C LYS A 531 10.31 -5.85 -12.63
N ASN A 532 10.32 -6.98 -11.92
CA ASN A 532 11.08 -8.16 -12.29
C ASN A 532 10.55 -8.72 -13.61
N LEU A 533 9.22 -8.76 -13.75
CA LEU A 533 8.55 -9.19 -14.96
C LEU A 533 8.94 -8.33 -16.18
N LEU A 534 8.91 -6.99 -16.04
CA LEU A 534 9.41 -6.09 -17.09
C LEU A 534 10.90 -6.29 -17.42
N LYS A 535 11.75 -6.51 -16.40
CA LYS A 535 13.18 -6.77 -16.61
C LYS A 535 13.41 -8.04 -17.43
N ILE A 536 12.69 -9.12 -17.11
CA ILE A 536 12.81 -10.40 -17.81
C ILE A 536 12.39 -10.24 -19.28
N PHE A 537 11.30 -9.52 -19.55
CA PHE A 537 10.87 -9.24 -20.93
C PHE A 537 11.88 -8.42 -21.72
N LEU A 538 12.56 -7.47 -21.06
CA LEU A 538 13.60 -6.65 -21.71
C LEU A 538 14.88 -7.44 -22.00
N GLN A 539 15.19 -8.47 -21.21
CA GLN A 539 16.40 -9.29 -21.39
C GLN A 539 16.24 -10.35 -22.49
N ASN A 540 15.01 -10.81 -22.74
CA ASN A 540 14.72 -11.87 -23.71
C ASN A 540 14.10 -11.35 -25.01
N ASP A 541 14.27 -10.07 -25.36
CA ASP A 541 13.68 -9.44 -26.56
C ASP A 541 12.16 -9.71 -26.70
N GLY A 542 11.45 -9.75 -25.56
CA GLY A 542 10.02 -10.04 -25.50
C GLY A 542 9.65 -11.52 -25.60
N VAL A 543 10.57 -12.45 -25.86
CA VAL A 543 10.30 -13.89 -25.90
C VAL A 543 10.08 -14.43 -24.49
N VAL A 544 8.98 -15.17 -24.28
CA VAL A 544 8.56 -15.60 -22.95
C VAL A 544 8.43 -17.11 -22.93
N ASN A 545 9.39 -17.78 -22.29
CA ASN A 545 9.17 -19.13 -21.78
C ASN A 545 8.80 -19.02 -20.28
N PRO A 546 7.54 -19.29 -19.88
CA PRO A 546 7.08 -19.19 -18.49
C PRO A 546 7.98 -19.89 -17.47
N GLU A 547 8.48 -21.08 -17.80
CA GLU A 547 9.32 -21.88 -16.92
C GLU A 547 10.69 -21.22 -16.77
N ALA A 548 11.32 -20.82 -17.88
CA ALA A 548 12.58 -20.09 -17.84
C ALA A 548 12.46 -18.73 -17.13
N VAL A 549 11.31 -18.05 -17.26
CA VAL A 549 11.01 -16.81 -16.53
C VAL A 549 10.90 -17.08 -15.02
N MET A 550 10.21 -18.14 -14.62
CA MET A 550 10.09 -18.53 -13.22
C MET A 550 11.45 -18.93 -12.65
N GLU A 551 12.18 -19.81 -13.33
CA GLU A 551 13.52 -20.26 -12.94
C GLU A 551 14.48 -19.07 -12.80
N ALA A 552 14.55 -18.18 -13.79
CA ALA A 552 15.39 -16.99 -13.72
C ALA A 552 14.99 -16.05 -12.57
N ALA A 553 13.69 -15.96 -12.25
CA ALA A 553 13.20 -15.13 -11.16
C ALA A 553 13.57 -15.69 -9.77
N ILE A 554 13.65 -17.02 -9.62
CA ILE A 554 13.98 -17.69 -8.34
C ILE A 554 15.45 -18.13 -8.24
N ALA A 555 16.22 -18.08 -9.32
CA ALA A 555 17.64 -18.46 -9.36
C ALA A 555 18.59 -17.40 -8.75
N GLY A 556 18.07 -16.27 -8.26
CA GLY A 556 18.88 -15.25 -7.62
C GLY A 556 19.58 -15.76 -6.34
N GLU A 557 20.84 -15.35 -6.11
CA GLU A 557 21.61 -15.71 -4.91
C GLU A 557 20.87 -15.37 -3.60
N GLU A 558 20.07 -14.30 -3.63
CA GLU A 558 19.21 -13.88 -2.52
C GLU A 558 18.17 -14.94 -2.12
N TYR A 559 17.66 -15.73 -3.08
CA TYR A 559 16.68 -16.79 -2.82
C TYR A 559 17.33 -18.06 -2.26
N GLN A 560 18.64 -18.28 -2.48
CA GLN A 560 19.37 -19.41 -1.92
C GLN A 560 19.49 -19.34 -0.39
N LYS A 561 19.34 -18.14 0.18
CA LYS A 561 19.35 -17.92 1.64
C LYS A 561 18.04 -18.33 2.30
N LEU A 562 16.97 -18.55 1.52
CA LEU A 562 15.67 -18.93 2.05
C LEU A 562 15.68 -20.39 2.47
N VAL A 563 15.28 -20.64 3.70
CA VAL A 563 15.19 -22.00 4.26
C VAL A 563 13.74 -22.32 4.57
N VAL A 564 13.25 -23.45 4.05
CA VAL A 564 11.91 -23.95 4.41
C VAL A 564 12.03 -24.76 5.70
N PHE A 565 11.23 -24.38 6.69
CA PHE A 565 11.13 -25.07 7.98
C PHE A 565 9.72 -25.67 8.08
N ASP A 566 9.63 -26.99 7.94
CA ASP A 566 8.39 -27.75 8.14
C ASP A 566 8.10 -28.01 9.63
#